data_AF-A0A844GJJ3-F1
#
_entry.id   AF-A0A844GJJ3-F1
#
_cell.length_a   1.000
_cell.length_b   1.000
_cell.length_c   1.000
_cell.angle_alpha   90.00
_cell.angle_beta   90.00
_cell.angle_gamma   90.00
#
_symmetry.space_group_name_H-M   'P 1'
#
loop_
_entity.id
_entity.type
_entity.pdbx_description
1 polymer ?
#
loop_
_entity_poly.entity_id
_entity_poly.type
_entity_poly.pdbx_seq_one_letter_code
_entity_poly.pdbx_strand_id
1 'polypeptide(L)'
;MAALIIGSTSMVFAADKVDDSVKNTLVNTAEGLTDTIIGLADADIENYLNSGDDFTTSAMQSWQSSKDELGSKKDKNGETSVTLKDDQYTVTVPVKFEKADANFVYVFDSTGTPVSLSVDVQYGMGKTLQRAGLNTLMGIGTVFVMLILLSLLISLFRFIPNPEAKKAAEAKAAKEVKEAEAAAAAPAVQAAEENLADDGELVAVIAAAIAAAEGTTTDGFVVRSIRKVKRNRR
;
A
#
# COMPACT_ATOMS: atom_id res chain seq x y z
N MET A 1 30.84 16.75 -31.39
CA MET A 1 30.43 18.04 -30.78
C MET A 1 29.26 18.57 -31.61
N ALA A 2 28.11 18.97 -31.08
CA ALA A 2 27.73 19.36 -29.72
C ALA A 2 26.28 18.90 -29.43
N ALA A 3 26.01 18.65 -28.15
CA ALA A 3 24.65 18.50 -27.63
C ALA A 3 24.04 19.87 -27.33
N LEU A 4 22.72 19.99 -27.49
CA LEU A 4 21.92 20.93 -26.71
C LEU A 4 20.53 20.32 -26.49
N ILE A 5 20.24 20.05 -25.22
CA ILE A 5 18.93 19.65 -24.70
C ILE A 5 18.20 20.94 -24.27
N ILE A 6 16.87 20.85 -24.28
CA ILE A 6 15.85 21.68 -23.60
C ILE A 6 15.27 22.81 -24.46
N GLY A 7 14.08 22.53 -24.97
CA GLY A 7 13.08 23.50 -25.42
C GLY A 7 11.70 22.90 -25.22
N SER A 8 11.17 23.07 -24.02
CA SER A 8 9.77 22.82 -23.65
C SER A 8 8.78 23.45 -24.63
N THR A 9 7.86 22.65 -25.17
CA THR A 9 6.44 22.93 -25.49
C THR A 9 5.94 21.93 -26.54
N SER A 10 5.57 20.73 -26.11
CA SER A 10 4.63 19.92 -26.90
C SER A 10 3.23 20.45 -26.61
N MET A 11 2.77 21.43 -27.40
CA MET A 11 1.35 21.74 -27.54
C MET A 11 0.70 20.63 -28.38
N VAL A 12 0.10 19.64 -27.74
CA VAL A 12 -0.96 18.76 -28.29
C VAL A 12 -1.63 18.15 -27.04
N PHE A 13 -2.87 18.38 -26.63
CA PHE A 13 -4.13 18.65 -27.32
C PHE A 13 -4.96 19.68 -26.52
N ALA A 14 -5.51 20.66 -27.21
CA ALA A 14 -6.68 21.40 -26.76
C ALA A 14 -7.93 20.53 -27.01
N ALA A 15 -8.36 19.74 -26.02
CA ALA A 15 -9.60 18.96 -26.08
C ALA A 15 -10.48 19.07 -24.83
N ASP A 16 -10.11 19.93 -23.86
CA ASP A 16 -10.72 19.89 -22.52
C ASP A 16 -11.52 21.16 -22.15
N LYS A 17 -12.17 21.76 -23.14
CA LYS A 17 -13.31 22.63 -22.88
C LYS A 17 -14.56 21.83 -23.14
N VAL A 18 -15.03 21.08 -22.14
CA VAL A 18 -16.47 20.85 -22.04
C VAL A 18 -17.10 22.23 -22.15
N ASP A 19 -17.94 22.41 -23.17
CA ASP A 19 -18.64 23.66 -23.46
C ASP A 19 -19.30 24.16 -22.17
N ASP A 20 -19.06 25.42 -21.80
CA ASP A 20 -19.57 25.99 -20.56
C ASP A 20 -21.10 25.91 -20.50
N SER A 21 -21.77 25.86 -21.67
CA SER A 21 -23.20 25.58 -21.77
C SER A 21 -23.55 24.16 -21.32
N VAL A 22 -22.81 23.14 -21.76
CA VAL A 22 -23.03 21.73 -21.40
C VAL A 22 -22.72 21.51 -19.92
N LYS A 23 -21.64 22.10 -19.42
CA LYS A 23 -21.31 22.09 -17.98
C LYS A 23 -22.45 22.67 -17.16
N ASN A 24 -22.93 23.86 -17.51
CA ASN A 24 -24.01 24.51 -16.76
C ASN A 24 -25.31 23.70 -16.81
N THR A 25 -25.65 23.09 -17.96
CA THR A 25 -26.81 22.19 -18.05
C THR A 25 -26.64 20.99 -17.12
N LEU A 26 -25.50 20.29 -17.17
CA LEU A 26 -25.23 19.12 -16.34
C LEU A 26 -25.21 19.46 -14.84
N VAL A 27 -24.62 20.60 -14.47
CA VAL A 27 -24.61 21.10 -13.09
C VAL A 27 -26.04 21.38 -12.61
N ASN A 28 -26.82 22.14 -13.38
CA ASN A 28 -28.20 22.46 -13.01
C ASN A 28 -29.08 21.20 -12.91
N THR A 29 -28.90 20.24 -13.81
CA THR A 29 -29.59 18.94 -13.77
C THR A 29 -29.18 18.15 -12.53
N ALA A 30 -27.88 18.04 -12.24
CA ALA A 30 -27.38 17.30 -11.08
C ALA A 30 -27.82 17.94 -9.76
N GLU A 31 -27.79 19.27 -9.64
CA GLU A 31 -28.26 19.99 -8.46
C GLU A 31 -29.77 19.83 -8.27
N GLY A 32 -30.56 19.95 -9.34
CA GLY A 32 -32.01 19.74 -9.30
C GLY A 32 -32.39 18.30 -8.94
N LEU A 33 -31.69 17.31 -9.50
CA LEU A 33 -31.85 15.91 -9.10
C LEU A 33 -31.50 15.72 -7.62
N THR A 34 -30.38 16.28 -7.17
CA THR A 34 -29.94 16.18 -5.77
C THR A 34 -30.99 16.76 -4.81
N ASP A 35 -31.53 17.94 -5.11
CA ASP A 35 -32.56 18.57 -4.28
C ASP A 35 -33.86 17.78 -4.26
N THR A 36 -34.24 17.20 -5.40
CA THR A 36 -35.40 16.30 -5.49
C THR A 36 -35.18 15.07 -4.62
N ILE A 37 -34.04 14.39 -4.77
CA ILE A 37 -33.68 13.17 -4.04
C ILE A 37 -33.66 13.41 -2.53
N ILE A 38 -33.07 14.52 -2.09
CA ILE A 38 -33.01 14.88 -0.66
C ILE A 38 -34.41 15.16 -0.10
N GLY A 39 -35.30 15.74 -0.91
CA GLY A 39 -36.68 16.05 -0.54
C GLY A 39 -37.64 14.87 -0.53
N LEU A 40 -37.25 13.71 -1.06
CA LEU A 40 -38.13 12.52 -1.13
C LEU A 40 -38.43 11.95 0.25
N ALA A 41 -39.71 11.62 0.47
CA ALA A 41 -40.15 10.86 1.64
C ALA A 41 -39.73 9.40 1.53
N ASP A 42 -39.60 8.71 2.66
CA ASP A 42 -39.15 7.30 2.68
C ASP A 42 -40.09 6.38 1.89
N ALA A 43 -41.40 6.66 1.91
CA ALA A 43 -42.38 5.92 1.12
C ALA A 43 -42.15 6.06 -0.40
N ASP A 44 -41.72 7.23 -0.86
CA ASP A 44 -41.43 7.46 -2.29
C ASP A 44 -40.13 6.77 -2.68
N ILE A 45 -39.11 6.81 -1.82
CA ILE A 45 -37.85 6.09 -2.02
C ILE A 45 -38.11 4.58 -2.17
N GLU A 46 -38.94 3.99 -1.30
CA GLU A 46 -39.32 2.58 -1.39
C GLU A 46 -40.09 2.27 -2.68
N ASN A 47 -41.00 3.15 -3.12
CA ASN A 47 -41.72 2.97 -4.38
C ASN A 47 -40.77 2.97 -5.59
N TYR A 48 -39.81 3.90 -5.60
CA TYR A 48 -38.79 3.99 -6.65
C TYR A 48 -37.78 2.84 -6.62
N LEU A 49 -37.47 2.28 -5.45
CA LEU A 49 -36.65 1.06 -5.35
C LEU A 49 -37.34 -0.18 -5.93
N ASN A 50 -38.67 -0.23 -5.84
CA ASN A 50 -39.44 -1.39 -6.30
C ASN A 50 -39.89 -1.28 -7.77
N SER A 51 -40.04 -0.05 -8.29
CA SER A 51 -40.66 0.22 -9.59
C SER A 51 -39.82 1.09 -10.52
N GLY A 52 -38.66 1.56 -10.08
CA GLY A 52 -37.76 2.39 -10.87
C GLY A 52 -36.97 1.59 -11.90
N ASP A 53 -36.40 2.31 -12.86
CA ASP A 53 -35.36 1.79 -13.74
C ASP A 53 -34.02 1.60 -13.00
N ASP A 54 -33.04 0.99 -13.67
CA ASP A 54 -31.75 0.64 -13.07
C ASP A 54 -31.04 1.87 -12.44
N PHE A 55 -31.08 3.02 -13.14
CA PHE A 55 -30.53 4.27 -12.62
C PHE A 55 -31.27 4.70 -11.36
N THR A 56 -32.60 4.83 -11.41
CA THR A 56 -33.41 5.29 -10.27
C THR A 56 -33.24 4.39 -9.06
N THR A 57 -33.24 3.07 -9.25
CA THR A 57 -33.06 2.10 -8.17
C THR A 57 -31.68 2.27 -7.52
N SER A 58 -30.61 2.36 -8.33
CA SER A 58 -29.25 2.58 -7.82
C SER A 58 -29.08 3.92 -7.09
N ALA A 59 -29.73 4.97 -7.60
CA ALA A 59 -29.73 6.31 -7.02
C ALA A 59 -30.45 6.32 -5.67
N MET A 60 -31.62 5.70 -5.60
CA MET A 60 -32.41 5.57 -4.37
C MET A 60 -31.70 4.73 -3.33
N GLN A 61 -31.07 3.63 -3.73
CA GLN A 61 -30.30 2.79 -2.81
C GLN A 61 -29.09 3.55 -2.23
N SER A 62 -28.34 4.24 -3.08
CA SER A 62 -27.21 5.08 -2.66
C SER A 62 -27.65 6.17 -1.68
N TRP A 63 -28.78 6.83 -1.97
CA TRP A 63 -29.33 7.84 -1.08
C TRP A 63 -29.84 7.25 0.24
N GLN A 64 -30.64 6.19 0.20
CA GLN A 64 -31.21 5.54 1.39
C GLN A 64 -30.12 5.07 2.35
N SER A 65 -29.04 4.50 1.82
CA SER A 65 -27.90 4.04 2.63
C SER A 65 -27.15 5.18 3.35
N SER A 66 -27.27 6.41 2.83
CA SER A 66 -26.52 7.58 3.33
C SER A 66 -27.38 8.57 4.11
N LYS A 67 -28.70 8.63 3.84
CA LYS A 67 -29.65 9.60 4.42
C LYS A 67 -29.62 9.62 5.95
N ASP A 68 -29.66 8.45 6.58
CA ASP A 68 -29.62 8.32 8.04
C ASP A 68 -28.30 8.79 8.65
N GLU A 69 -27.20 8.60 7.93
CA GLU A 69 -25.86 9.00 8.36
C GLU A 69 -25.60 10.50 8.20
N LEU A 70 -26.27 11.16 7.25
CA LEU A 70 -26.06 12.56 6.89
C LEU A 70 -26.92 13.53 7.71
N GLY A 71 -28.19 13.20 7.96
CA GLY A 71 -29.15 14.10 8.62
C GLY A 71 -29.67 15.19 7.69
N SER A 72 -30.10 16.33 8.25
CA SER A 72 -30.71 17.42 7.47
C SER A 72 -29.67 18.17 6.63
N LYS A 73 -30.08 18.64 5.44
CA LYS A 73 -29.27 19.49 4.55
C LYS A 73 -29.03 20.86 5.19
N LYS A 74 -27.80 21.38 5.09
CA LYS A 74 -27.43 22.76 5.48
C LYS A 74 -27.46 23.70 4.27
N ASP A 75 -27.64 24.99 4.51
CA ASP A 75 -27.85 26.00 3.46
C ASP A 75 -26.63 26.32 2.57
N LYS A 76 -25.43 25.83 2.92
CA LYS A 76 -24.19 26.12 2.18
C LYS A 76 -23.67 24.86 1.47
N ASN A 77 -23.88 24.79 0.17
CA ASN A 77 -23.27 23.79 -0.71
C ASN A 77 -21.83 24.20 -1.07
N GLY A 78 -21.01 23.23 -1.48
CA GLY A 78 -19.70 23.53 -2.09
C GLY A 78 -19.84 23.86 -3.57
N GLU A 79 -18.72 24.11 -4.25
CA GLU A 79 -18.68 24.32 -5.70
C GLU A 79 -18.82 22.99 -6.43
N THR A 80 -19.86 22.87 -7.26
CA THR A 80 -20.08 21.70 -8.11
C THR A 80 -18.98 21.64 -9.18
N SER A 81 -18.39 20.46 -9.36
CA SER A 81 -17.33 20.25 -10.36
C SER A 81 -17.77 19.24 -11.42
N VAL A 82 -17.30 19.45 -12.65
CA VAL A 82 -17.55 18.56 -13.79
C VAL A 82 -16.22 18.09 -14.35
N THR A 83 -16.07 16.78 -14.47
CA THR A 83 -14.88 16.14 -15.05
C THR A 83 -15.30 15.28 -16.23
N LEU A 84 -14.62 15.40 -17.36
CA LEU A 84 -14.81 14.52 -18.51
C LEU A 84 -13.74 13.42 -18.43
N LYS A 85 -14.17 12.17 -18.41
CA LYS A 85 -13.26 11.02 -18.42
C LYS A 85 -13.86 9.92 -19.28
N ASP A 86 -13.07 9.41 -20.23
CA ASP A 86 -13.45 8.26 -21.07
C ASP A 86 -14.84 8.42 -21.74
N ASP A 87 -15.11 9.60 -22.31
CA ASP A 87 -16.39 9.96 -22.97
C ASP A 87 -17.61 9.98 -22.03
N GLN A 88 -17.39 10.07 -20.72
CA GLN A 88 -18.42 10.23 -19.69
C GLN A 88 -18.19 11.50 -18.88
N TYR A 89 -19.29 12.20 -18.55
CA TYR A 89 -19.25 13.38 -17.69
C TYR A 89 -19.55 12.98 -16.24
N THR A 90 -18.58 13.17 -15.36
CA THR A 90 -18.77 12.99 -13.92
C THR A 90 -18.99 14.34 -13.27
N VAL A 91 -20.18 14.55 -12.71
CA VAL A 91 -20.58 15.76 -11.99
C VAL A 91 -20.58 15.46 -10.50
N THR A 92 -19.81 16.22 -9.73
CA THR A 92 -19.74 16.09 -8.27
C THR A 92 -20.41 17.28 -7.62
N VAL A 93 -21.54 17.05 -6.96
CA VAL A 93 -22.31 18.06 -6.21
C VAL A 93 -22.02 17.90 -4.71
N PRO A 94 -21.16 18.74 -4.12
CA PRO A 94 -20.89 18.72 -2.68
C PRO A 94 -22.03 19.38 -1.88
N VAL A 95 -22.66 18.59 -1.02
CA VAL A 95 -23.74 19.04 -0.14
C VAL A 95 -23.31 18.88 1.32
N LYS A 96 -23.48 19.94 2.11
CA LYS A 96 -23.20 19.89 3.55
C LYS A 96 -24.43 19.43 4.30
N PHE A 97 -24.28 18.45 5.18
CA PHE A 97 -25.35 18.02 6.07
C PHE A 97 -24.98 18.26 7.54
N GLU A 98 -25.92 18.01 8.45
CA GLU A 98 -25.71 18.17 9.88
C GLU A 98 -24.56 17.33 10.43
N LYS A 99 -24.52 16.04 10.08
CA LYS A 99 -23.60 15.05 10.68
C LYS A 99 -22.29 14.88 9.92
N ALA A 100 -22.32 15.00 8.59
CA ALA A 100 -21.18 14.84 7.71
C ALA A 100 -21.44 15.59 6.39
N ASP A 101 -20.39 15.92 5.65
CA ASP A 101 -20.53 16.43 4.28
C ASP A 101 -20.72 15.23 3.34
N ALA A 102 -21.36 15.40 2.19
CA ALA A 102 -21.49 14.34 1.20
C ALA A 102 -21.31 14.89 -0.21
N ASN A 103 -20.67 14.09 -1.06
CA ASN A 103 -20.55 14.39 -2.48
C ASN A 103 -21.50 13.48 -3.26
N PHE A 104 -22.47 14.08 -3.95
CA PHE A 104 -23.31 13.36 -4.89
C PHE A 104 -22.57 13.32 -6.23
N VAL A 105 -22.15 12.13 -6.63
CA VAL A 105 -21.37 11.90 -7.84
C VAL A 105 -22.30 11.30 -8.89
N TYR A 106 -22.63 12.08 -9.90
CA TYR A 106 -23.42 11.67 -11.05
C TYR A 106 -22.49 11.34 -12.20
N VAL A 107 -22.68 10.20 -12.85
CA VAL A 107 -22.02 9.87 -14.11
C VAL A 107 -23.04 9.96 -15.22
N PHE A 108 -22.77 10.79 -16.21
CA PHE A 108 -23.55 10.92 -17.44
C PHE A 108 -22.76 10.35 -18.61
N ASP A 109 -23.45 9.70 -19.55
CA ASP A 109 -22.85 9.31 -20.82
C ASP A 109 -22.59 10.53 -21.72
N SER A 110 -21.94 10.30 -22.87
CA SER A 110 -21.68 11.36 -23.86
C SER A 110 -22.95 11.94 -24.51
N THR A 111 -24.12 11.31 -24.32
CA THR A 111 -25.43 11.82 -24.76
C THR A 111 -26.12 12.70 -23.71
N GLY A 112 -25.57 12.78 -22.49
CA GLY A 112 -26.13 13.52 -21.37
C GLY A 112 -27.15 12.73 -20.54
N THR A 113 -27.23 11.41 -20.73
CA THR A 113 -28.12 10.54 -19.96
C THR A 113 -27.44 10.12 -18.66
N PRO A 114 -28.08 10.27 -17.49
CA PRO A 114 -27.52 9.81 -16.23
C PRO A 114 -27.45 8.28 -16.18
N VAL A 115 -26.26 7.75 -15.94
CA VAL A 115 -25.97 6.30 -15.90
C VAL A 115 -25.90 5.80 -14.46
N SER A 116 -25.33 6.60 -13.55
CA SER A 116 -25.22 6.23 -12.15
C SER A 116 -25.17 7.43 -11.22
N LEU A 117 -25.60 7.21 -9.98
CA LEU A 117 -25.44 8.13 -8.85
C LEU A 117 -24.77 7.38 -7.70
N SER A 118 -23.74 7.99 -7.13
CA SER A 118 -23.13 7.56 -5.87
C SER A 118 -23.15 8.69 -4.85
N VAL A 119 -23.32 8.35 -3.57
CA VAL A 119 -23.32 9.31 -2.46
C VAL A 119 -22.11 9.03 -1.58
N ASP A 120 -21.07 9.86 -1.72
CA ASP A 120 -19.84 9.71 -0.97
C ASP A 120 -19.91 10.52 0.32
N VAL A 121 -20.16 9.85 1.44
CA VAL A 121 -20.17 10.47 2.77
C VAL A 121 -18.76 10.84 3.21
N GLN A 122 -18.49 12.13 3.29
CA GLN A 122 -17.25 12.72 3.78
C GLN A 122 -17.26 12.76 5.31
N TYR A 123 -16.69 11.73 5.92
CA TYR A 123 -16.49 11.71 7.36
C TYR A 123 -15.40 12.70 7.77
N GLY A 124 -15.68 13.49 8.80
CA GLY A 124 -14.66 14.37 9.39
C GLY A 124 -13.46 13.60 9.93
N MET A 125 -12.31 14.29 10.04
CA MET A 125 -11.02 13.70 10.44
C MET A 125 -11.09 12.89 11.74
N GLY A 126 -11.94 13.27 12.70
CA GLY A 126 -12.13 12.51 13.94
C GLY A 126 -12.79 11.14 13.74
N LYS A 127 -13.85 11.08 12.92
CA LYS A 127 -14.58 9.82 12.64
C LYS A 127 -13.77 8.91 11.71
N THR A 128 -13.05 9.47 10.74
CA THR A 128 -12.11 8.69 9.91
C THR A 128 -10.97 8.14 10.75
N LEU A 129 -10.37 8.94 11.64
CA LEU A 129 -9.30 8.49 12.53
C LEU A 129 -9.79 7.44 13.52
N GLN A 130 -11.01 7.56 14.06
CA GLN A 130 -11.60 6.54 14.93
C GLN A 130 -11.81 5.21 14.18
N ARG A 131 -12.37 5.25 12.96
CA ARG A 131 -12.56 4.05 12.14
C ARG A 131 -11.22 3.42 11.75
N ALA A 132 -10.26 4.24 11.33
CA ALA A 132 -8.89 3.78 11.03
C ALA A 132 -8.19 3.21 12.26
N GLY A 133 -8.36 3.83 13.42
CA GLY A 133 -7.83 3.37 14.70
C GLY A 133 -8.45 2.03 15.12
N LEU A 134 -9.76 1.86 14.96
CA LEU A 134 -10.43 0.59 15.22
C LEU A 134 -9.88 -0.53 14.31
N ASN A 135 -9.72 -0.26 13.02
CA ASN A 135 -9.13 -1.22 12.09
C ASN A 135 -7.66 -1.53 12.43
N THR A 136 -6.89 -0.51 12.83
CA THR A 136 -5.50 -0.68 13.28
C THR A 136 -5.42 -1.52 14.55
N LEU A 137 -6.34 -1.31 15.50
CA LEU A 137 -6.45 -2.10 16.71
C LEU A 137 -6.85 -3.55 16.40
N MET A 138 -7.75 -3.78 15.44
CA MET A 138 -8.10 -5.13 15.01
C MET A 138 -6.90 -5.81 14.31
N GLY A 139 -6.23 -5.14 13.38
CA GLY A 139 -5.09 -5.68 12.66
C GLY A 139 -3.86 -5.92 13.54
N ILE A 140 -3.35 -4.87 14.19
CA ILE A 140 -2.15 -4.96 15.02
C ILE A 140 -2.46 -5.64 16.36
N GLY A 141 -3.61 -5.37 16.97
CA GLY A 141 -3.97 -5.95 18.27
C GLY A 141 -4.12 -7.47 18.22
N THR A 142 -4.69 -8.03 17.15
CA THR A 142 -4.78 -9.50 17.00
C THR A 142 -3.39 -10.14 16.90
N VAL A 143 -2.45 -9.51 16.20
CA VAL A 143 -1.06 -9.99 16.13
C VAL A 143 -0.41 -9.98 17.52
N PHE A 144 -0.56 -8.89 18.29
CA PHE A 144 -0.05 -8.83 19.67
C PHE A 144 -0.67 -9.90 20.57
N VAL A 145 -1.98 -10.11 20.49
CA VAL A 145 -2.68 -11.16 21.26
C VAL A 145 -2.15 -12.55 20.88
N MET A 146 -1.96 -12.83 19.61
CA MET A 146 -1.40 -14.11 19.14
C MET A 146 0.03 -14.33 19.62
N LEU A 147 0.88 -13.30 19.60
CA LEU A 147 2.24 -13.38 20.14
C LEU A 147 2.27 -13.64 21.64
N ILE A 148 1.40 -12.99 22.41
CA ILE A 148 1.27 -13.23 23.86
C ILE A 148 0.81 -14.67 24.11
N LEU A 149 -0.18 -15.15 23.35
CA LEU A 149 -0.72 -16.50 23.50
C LEU A 149 0.34 -17.56 23.14
N LEU A 150 1.07 -17.39 22.03
CA LEU A 150 2.19 -18.26 21.67
C LEU A 150 3.32 -18.23 22.71
N SER A 151 3.67 -17.05 23.21
CA SER A 151 4.67 -16.90 24.28
C SER A 151 4.25 -17.65 25.55
N LEU A 152 2.98 -17.56 25.94
CA LEU A 152 2.44 -18.32 27.06
C LEU A 152 2.48 -19.83 26.79
N LEU A 153 2.07 -20.30 25.61
CA LEU A 153 2.13 -21.73 25.26
C LEU A 153 3.56 -22.28 25.33
N ILE A 154 4.55 -21.54 24.81
CA ILE A 154 5.97 -21.92 24.91
C ILE A 154 6.43 -21.93 26.38
N SER A 155 5.98 -20.98 27.19
CA SER A 155 6.25 -20.95 28.63
C SER A 155 5.63 -22.16 29.34
N LEU A 156 4.43 -22.60 28.96
CA LEU A 156 3.81 -23.82 29.50
C LEU A 156 4.60 -25.09 29.14
N PHE A 157 5.27 -25.14 27.98
CA PHE A 157 6.17 -26.26 27.65
C PHE A 157 7.35 -26.41 28.62
N ARG A 158 7.74 -25.35 29.35
CA ARG A 158 8.75 -25.45 30.43
C ARG A 158 8.23 -26.23 31.65
N PHE A 159 6.92 -26.24 31.88
CA PHE A 159 6.30 -26.96 32.99
C PHE A 159 6.02 -28.43 32.66
N ILE A 160 6.10 -28.82 31.38
CA ILE A 160 6.15 -30.23 31.00
C ILE A 160 7.57 -30.73 31.29
N PRO A 161 7.77 -31.71 32.18
CA PRO A 161 9.08 -32.30 32.39
C PRO A 161 9.54 -32.94 31.08
N ASN A 162 10.44 -32.26 30.36
CA ASN A 162 11.04 -32.73 29.12
C ASN A 162 12.45 -33.27 29.42
N PRO A 163 12.58 -34.57 29.77
CA PRO A 163 13.87 -35.18 30.13
C PRO A 163 14.86 -35.18 28.96
N GLU A 164 14.39 -35.12 27.71
CA GLU A 164 15.25 -35.09 26.52
C GLU A 164 15.89 -33.72 26.29
N ALA A 165 15.16 -32.63 26.55
CA ALA A 165 15.72 -31.27 26.47
C ALA A 165 16.78 -31.01 27.55
N LYS A 166 16.60 -31.57 28.76
CA LYS A 166 17.62 -31.49 29.83
C LYS A 166 18.89 -32.28 29.47
N LYS A 167 18.76 -33.49 28.91
CA LYS A 167 19.91 -34.28 28.42
C LYS A 167 20.63 -33.63 27.25
N ALA A 168 19.90 -32.98 26.33
CA ALA A 168 20.49 -32.26 25.21
C ALA A 168 21.22 -30.98 25.66
N ALA A 169 20.71 -30.29 26.68
CA ALA A 169 21.37 -29.13 27.28
C ALA A 169 22.64 -29.52 28.05
N GLU A 170 22.60 -30.62 28.84
CA GLU A 170 23.78 -31.16 29.51
C GLU A 170 24.84 -31.67 28.50
N ALA A 171 24.42 -32.27 27.38
CA ALA A 171 25.33 -32.70 26.33
C ALA A 171 25.99 -31.52 25.57
N LYS A 172 25.28 -30.40 25.40
CA LYS A 172 25.84 -29.16 24.83
C LYS A 172 26.81 -28.49 25.79
N ALA A 173 26.45 -28.36 27.07
CA ALA A 173 27.33 -27.82 28.10
C ALA A 173 28.60 -28.68 28.28
N ALA A 174 28.49 -30.01 28.21
CA ALA A 174 29.64 -30.92 28.28
C ALA A 174 30.54 -30.86 27.03
N LYS A 175 30.02 -30.46 25.87
CA LYS A 175 30.82 -30.19 24.66
C LYS A 175 31.57 -28.86 24.77
N GLU A 176 30.91 -27.82 25.26
CA GLU A 176 31.54 -26.49 25.44
C GLU A 176 32.66 -26.53 26.49
N VAL A 177 32.52 -27.32 27.56
CA VAL A 177 33.60 -27.52 28.55
C VAL A 177 34.78 -28.31 27.96
N LYS A 178 34.52 -29.30 27.10
CA LYS A 178 35.58 -30.05 26.40
C LYS A 178 36.32 -29.21 25.36
N GLU A 179 35.64 -28.30 24.68
CA GLU A 179 36.27 -27.34 23.77
C GLU A 179 37.08 -26.27 24.52
N ALA A 180 36.63 -25.86 25.70
CA ALA A 180 37.39 -24.96 26.57
C ALA A 180 38.64 -25.62 27.19
N GLU A 181 38.57 -26.92 27.51
CA GLU A 181 39.71 -27.68 28.06
C GLU A 181 40.74 -28.04 26.96
N ALA A 182 40.29 -28.24 25.71
CA ALA A 182 41.17 -28.37 24.54
C ALA A 182 41.86 -27.05 24.16
N ALA A 183 41.25 -25.90 24.47
CA ALA A 183 41.86 -24.58 24.27
C ALA A 183 42.91 -24.22 25.34
N ALA A 184 42.94 -24.90 26.49
CA ALA A 184 43.89 -24.66 27.57
C ALA A 184 45.20 -25.46 27.46
N ALA A 185 45.28 -26.43 26.53
CA ALA A 185 46.44 -27.32 26.34
C ALA A 185 46.99 -27.24 24.90
N ALA A 186 47.45 -26.06 24.46
CA ALA A 186 48.34 -25.95 23.30
C ALA A 186 49.35 -24.80 23.49
N PRO A 187 50.64 -25.01 23.16
CA PRO A 187 51.71 -24.06 23.41
C PRO A 187 51.70 -22.87 22.42
N ALA A 188 52.39 -21.82 22.84
CA ALA A 188 52.49 -20.51 22.22
C ALA A 188 52.90 -20.49 20.73
N VAL A 189 52.24 -19.58 19.99
CA VAL A 189 52.60 -18.94 18.71
C VAL A 189 52.85 -19.86 17.51
N GLN A 190 51.88 -19.87 16.57
CA GLN A 190 52.16 -19.84 15.14
C GLN A 190 50.94 -19.35 14.33
N ALA A 191 51.27 -18.56 13.30
CA ALA A 191 50.47 -17.86 12.30
C ALA A 191 48.97 -18.19 12.18
N ALA A 192 48.16 -17.13 12.18
CA ALA A 192 46.81 -17.15 11.62
C ALA A 192 46.88 -17.55 10.14
N GLU A 193 46.41 -18.76 9.82
CA GLU A 193 45.93 -19.09 8.49
C GLU A 193 44.69 -18.25 8.21
N GLU A 194 44.83 -17.29 7.30
CA GLU A 194 43.72 -16.61 6.66
C GLU A 194 42.87 -17.68 5.97
N ASN A 195 41.62 -17.85 6.42
CA ASN A 195 40.70 -18.84 5.89
C ASN A 195 40.25 -18.39 4.48
N LEU A 196 41.07 -18.69 3.48
CA LEU A 196 40.81 -18.44 2.05
C LEU A 196 39.65 -19.28 1.49
N ALA A 197 39.00 -20.13 2.29
CA ALA A 197 37.90 -20.96 1.84
C ALA A 197 36.61 -20.15 1.59
N ASP A 198 36.47 -18.96 2.18
CA ASP A 198 35.25 -18.15 2.09
C ASP A 198 35.17 -17.28 0.81
N ASP A 199 36.29 -17.02 0.14
CA ASP A 199 36.33 -16.15 -1.05
C ASP A 199 36.12 -16.93 -2.38
N GLY A 200 35.76 -18.22 -2.33
CA GLY A 200 35.56 -19.06 -3.51
C GLY A 200 34.48 -18.53 -4.46
N GLU A 201 33.41 -17.94 -3.91
CA GLU A 201 32.35 -17.30 -4.71
C GLU A 201 32.87 -16.06 -5.44
N LEU A 202 33.67 -15.23 -4.77
CA LEU A 202 34.29 -14.05 -5.37
C LEU A 202 35.26 -14.44 -6.49
N VAL A 203 36.07 -15.48 -6.28
CA VAL A 203 36.98 -16.03 -7.29
C VAL A 203 36.20 -16.51 -8.52
N ALA A 204 35.08 -17.22 -8.33
CA ALA A 204 34.25 -17.72 -9.42
C ALA A 204 33.63 -16.60 -10.26
N VAL A 205 33.09 -15.57 -9.61
CA VAL A 205 32.50 -14.40 -10.31
C VAL A 205 33.56 -13.63 -11.09
N ILE A 206 34.75 -13.42 -10.51
CA ILE A 206 35.84 -12.71 -11.17
C ILE A 206 36.35 -13.51 -12.39
N ALA A 207 36.55 -14.82 -12.25
CA ALA A 207 36.99 -15.66 -13.36
C ALA A 207 35.96 -15.71 -14.50
N ALA A 208 34.67 -15.85 -14.16
CA ALA A 208 33.59 -15.85 -15.15
C ALA A 208 33.46 -14.52 -15.89
N ALA A 209 33.61 -13.38 -15.19
CA ALA A 209 33.55 -12.06 -15.82
C ALA A 209 34.69 -11.84 -16.81
N ILE A 210 35.91 -12.28 -16.49
CA ILE A 210 37.07 -12.15 -17.39
C ILE A 210 36.91 -13.09 -18.59
N ALA A 211 36.53 -14.34 -18.36
CA ALA A 211 36.25 -15.32 -19.42
C ALA A 211 35.17 -14.80 -20.40
N ALA A 212 34.10 -14.19 -19.89
CA ALA A 212 33.07 -13.57 -20.72
C ALA A 212 33.56 -12.35 -21.51
N ALA A 213 34.43 -11.52 -20.92
CA ALA A 213 34.97 -10.33 -21.57
C ALA A 213 36.01 -10.67 -22.66
N GLU A 214 36.84 -11.68 -22.42
CA GLU A 214 37.89 -12.11 -23.35
C GLU A 214 37.40 -13.19 -24.34
N GLY A 215 36.19 -13.73 -24.14
CA GLY A 215 35.62 -14.80 -24.96
C GLY A 215 36.37 -16.12 -24.82
N THR A 216 36.98 -16.37 -23.67
CA THR A 216 37.83 -17.55 -23.39
C THR A 216 37.22 -18.40 -22.26
N THR A 217 37.82 -19.55 -21.96
CA THR A 217 37.37 -20.43 -20.86
C THR A 217 38.05 -20.07 -19.54
N THR A 218 37.41 -20.43 -18.42
CA THR A 218 37.88 -20.07 -17.06
C THR A 218 39.15 -20.80 -16.62
N ASP A 219 39.55 -21.87 -17.31
CA ASP A 219 40.65 -22.77 -16.91
C ASP A 219 42.05 -22.12 -16.96
N GLY A 220 42.18 -20.99 -17.66
CA GLY A 220 43.45 -20.25 -17.78
C GLY A 220 43.70 -19.21 -16.69
N PHE A 221 42.71 -18.90 -15.84
CA PHE A 221 42.79 -17.77 -14.90
C PHE A 221 43.04 -18.23 -13.46
N VAL A 222 43.95 -17.54 -12.77
CA VAL A 222 44.27 -17.80 -11.35
C VAL A 222 44.07 -16.52 -10.55
N VAL A 223 43.05 -16.50 -9.68
CA VAL A 223 42.75 -15.37 -8.80
C VAL A 223 43.38 -15.63 -7.42
N ARG A 224 44.17 -14.67 -6.92
CA ARG A 224 44.82 -14.72 -5.60
C ARG A 224 44.77 -13.35 -4.93
N SER A 225 44.67 -13.32 -3.61
CA SER A 225 44.79 -12.09 -2.85
C SER A 225 46.25 -11.59 -2.84
N ILE A 226 46.46 -10.29 -3.08
CA ILE A 226 47.78 -9.66 -3.04
C ILE A 226 47.76 -8.55 -2.00
N ARG A 227 48.61 -8.65 -0.98
CA ARG A 227 48.81 -7.56 0.00
C ARG A 227 49.89 -6.59 -0.46
N LYS A 228 49.57 -5.29 -0.40
CA LYS A 228 50.49 -4.21 -0.76
C LYS A 228 51.58 -4.04 0.31
N VAL A 229 52.84 -4.26 -0.07
CA VAL A 229 53.98 -4.01 0.82
C VAL A 229 54.34 -2.52 0.80
N LYS A 230 54.36 -1.86 1.96
CA LYS A 230 54.78 -0.46 2.10
C LYS A 230 56.31 -0.39 2.08
N ARG A 231 56.91 -0.09 0.93
CA ARG A 231 58.34 0.26 0.85
C ARG A 231 58.52 1.72 1.21
N ASN A 232 59.23 1.99 2.31
CA ASN A 232 59.76 3.33 2.57
C ASN A 232 60.81 3.62 1.50
N ARG A 233 60.60 4.68 0.69
CA ARG A 233 61.63 5.17 -0.23
C ARG A 233 62.83 5.61 0.60
N ARG A 234 63.99 5.03 0.32
CA ARG A 234 65.28 5.51 0.83
C ARG A 234 65.63 6.85 0.19
#